data_AF-A0A2E1I0D8-F1
#
_entry.id   AF-A0A2E1I0D8-F1
#
_cell.length_a   1.000
_cell.length_b   1.000
_cell.length_c   1.000
_cell.angle_alpha   90.00
_cell.angle_beta   90.00
_cell.angle_gamma   90.00
#
_symmetry.space_group_name_H-M   'P 1'
#
loop_
_entity.id
_entity.type
_entity.pdbx_description
1 polymer ?
#
loop_
_entity_poly.entity_id
_entity_poly.type
_entity_poly.pdbx_seq_one_letter_code
_entity_poly.pdbx_strand_id
1 'polypeptide(L)'
;MKFYIYLFVIFFSLNTFAEFNTKCSILITKRLQTNEDAYKNAINKINQCNKYDILSVTSFLEEPISKVYITDLIQTYCMFDHQIVTLLDTNTSNLSCVHRGQGRAERQFK
;
A
#
# COMPACT_ATOMS: atom_id res chain seq x y z
N MET A 1 29.35 7.19 -38.30
CA MET A 1 29.66 6.72 -36.93
C MET A 1 29.38 7.74 -35.83
N LYS A 2 29.80 9.02 -35.94
CA LYS A 2 29.57 10.04 -34.90
C LYS A 2 28.08 10.34 -34.59
N PHE A 3 27.19 10.25 -35.58
CA PHE A 3 25.76 10.53 -35.41
C PHE A 3 25.03 9.49 -34.53
N TYR A 4 25.43 8.22 -34.62
CA TYR A 4 24.86 7.13 -33.83
C TYR A 4 25.22 7.26 -32.33
N ILE A 5 26.38 7.84 -32.02
CA ILE A 5 26.82 8.08 -30.64
C ILE A 5 25.94 9.15 -29.98
N TYR A 6 25.60 10.22 -30.71
CA TYR A 6 24.68 11.25 -30.21
C TYR A 6 23.27 10.72 -29.95
N LEU A 7 22.77 9.81 -30.80
CA LEU A 7 21.45 9.19 -30.63
C LEU A 7 21.38 8.31 -29.37
N PHE A 8 22.49 7.63 -29.04
CA PHE A 8 22.58 6.76 -27.86
C PHE A 8 22.60 7.55 -26.54
N VAL A 9 23.21 8.74 -26.54
CA VAL A 9 23.26 9.63 -25.36
C VAL A 9 21.88 10.25 -25.05
N ILE A 10 21.07 10.53 -26.08
CA ILE A 10 19.70 11.06 -25.90
C ILE A 10 18.76 9.98 -25.32
N PHE A 11 18.96 8.70 -25.64
CA PHE A 11 18.15 7.62 -25.07
C PHE A 11 18.48 7.32 -23.60
N PHE A 12 19.69 7.65 -23.14
CA PHE A 12 20.13 7.41 -21.76
C PHE A 12 19.71 8.50 -20.76
N SER A 13 19.18 9.64 -21.22
CA SER A 13 18.69 10.72 -20.35
C SER A 13 17.24 10.56 -19.91
N LEU A 14 16.62 9.39 -20.12
CA LEU A 14 15.33 9.07 -19.52
C LEU A 14 15.53 8.89 -18.02
N ASN A 15 15.34 9.98 -17.28
CA ASN A 15 15.38 10.02 -15.83
C ASN A 15 14.45 8.95 -15.25
N THR A 16 15.01 7.97 -14.56
CA THR A 16 14.25 7.06 -13.70
C THR A 16 13.89 7.81 -12.41
N PHE A 17 12.90 8.70 -12.47
CA PHE A 17 12.24 9.21 -11.27
C PHE A 17 11.25 8.15 -10.80
N ALA A 18 11.72 7.22 -9.98
CA ALA A 18 10.82 6.43 -9.15
C ALA A 18 10.43 7.32 -7.96
N GLU A 19 9.28 7.99 -8.06
CA GLU A 19 8.77 8.87 -7.02
C GLU A 19 8.08 8.03 -5.93
N PHE A 20 8.83 7.57 -4.93
CA PHE A 20 8.31 6.81 -3.77
C PHE A 20 7.60 7.69 -2.73
N ASN A 21 7.11 8.87 -3.11
CA ASN A 21 6.72 9.92 -2.15
C ASN A 21 5.20 10.12 -2.02
N THR A 22 4.40 9.48 -2.87
CA THR A 22 2.94 9.57 -2.80
C THR A 22 2.43 8.68 -1.67
N LYS A 23 2.03 9.33 -0.57
CA LYS A 23 1.43 8.67 0.59
C LYS A 23 -0.06 8.43 0.33
N CYS A 24 -0.48 7.18 0.29
CA CYS A 24 -1.89 6.81 0.26
C CYS A 24 -2.40 6.59 1.69
N SER A 25 -3.26 7.48 2.18
CA SER A 25 -3.78 7.41 3.55
C SER A 25 -5.11 6.69 3.63
N ILE A 26 -5.15 5.62 4.43
CA ILE A 26 -6.31 4.76 4.63
C ILE A 26 -6.71 4.80 6.09
N LEU A 27 -8.01 4.90 6.33
CA LEU A 27 -8.60 5.00 7.66
C LEU A 27 -9.56 3.84 7.86
N ILE A 28 -9.36 3.06 8.92
CA ILE A 28 -10.25 1.98 9.34
C ILE A 28 -10.91 2.41 10.65
N THR A 29 -12.23 2.59 10.65
CA THR A 29 -12.97 3.01 11.84
C THR A 29 -14.35 2.37 11.88
N LYS A 30 -14.86 2.10 13.09
CA LYS A 30 -16.22 1.59 13.31
C LYS A 30 -17.31 2.60 12.92
N ARG A 31 -16.97 3.90 12.82
CA ARG A 31 -17.94 5.02 12.71
C ARG A 31 -18.04 5.64 11.31
N LEU A 32 -17.69 4.92 10.25
CA LEU A 32 -17.98 5.42 8.89
C LEU A 32 -19.51 5.54 8.75
N GLN A 33 -20.01 6.70 8.31
CA GLN A 33 -21.45 7.00 8.15
C GLN A 33 -22.13 6.20 7.02
N THR A 34 -21.46 5.15 6.52
CA THR A 34 -21.88 4.29 5.43
C THR A 34 -22.16 2.90 5.97
N ASN A 35 -23.24 2.25 5.52
CA ASN A 35 -23.59 0.86 5.89
C ASN A 35 -22.61 -0.22 5.38
N GLU A 36 -21.47 0.16 4.81
CA GLU A 36 -20.45 -0.76 4.32
C GLU A 36 -19.46 -1.15 5.41
N ASP A 37 -18.99 -2.40 5.36
CA ASP A 37 -17.92 -2.91 6.21
C ASP A 37 -16.68 -2.00 6.11
N ALA A 38 -16.17 -1.57 7.27
CA ALA A 38 -14.99 -0.72 7.39
C ALA A 38 -13.77 -1.32 6.68
N TYR A 39 -13.64 -2.65 6.68
CA TYR A 39 -12.55 -3.33 6.01
C TYR A 39 -12.66 -3.26 4.48
N LYS A 40 -13.87 -3.47 3.94
CA LYS A 40 -14.13 -3.38 2.51
C LYS A 40 -13.88 -1.97 1.97
N ASN A 41 -14.25 -0.93 2.74
CA ASN A 41 -13.94 0.45 2.40
C ASN A 41 -12.43 0.69 2.33
N ALA A 42 -11.67 0.16 3.30
CA ALA A 42 -10.21 0.25 3.30
C ALA A 42 -9.60 -0.40 2.04
N ILE A 43 -10.06 -1.60 1.66
CA ILE A 43 -9.62 -2.29 0.44
C ILE A 43 -9.94 -1.46 -0.81
N ASN A 44 -11.16 -0.93 -0.92
CA ASN A 44 -11.56 -0.11 -2.07
C ASN A 44 -10.64 1.11 -2.23
N LYS A 45 -10.26 1.74 -1.11
CA LYS A 45 -9.33 2.87 -1.10
C LYS A 45 -7.89 2.46 -1.45
N ILE A 46 -7.44 1.29 -0.99
CA ILE A 46 -6.13 0.73 -1.36
C ILE A 46 -6.06 0.44 -2.87
N ASN A 47 -7.14 -0.09 -3.45
CA ASN A 47 -7.20 -0.38 -4.89
C ASN A 47 -7.17 0.88 -5.76
N GLN A 48 -7.38 2.07 -5.19
CA GLN A 48 -7.22 3.36 -5.87
C GLN A 48 -5.80 3.93 -5.74
N CYS A 49 -4.94 3.35 -4.88
CA CYS A 49 -3.56 3.76 -4.73
C CYS A 49 -2.69 3.24 -5.89
N ASN A 50 -1.60 3.94 -6.19
CA ASN A 50 -0.67 3.53 -7.23
C ASN A 50 0.40 2.57 -6.70
N LYS A 51 0.91 1.71 -7.58
CA LYS A 51 2.06 0.87 -7.27
C LYS A 51 3.24 1.74 -6.78
N TYR A 52 3.92 1.28 -5.73
CA TYR A 52 5.01 1.94 -5.03
C TYR A 52 4.63 3.11 -4.11
N ASP A 53 3.35 3.45 -4.00
CA ASP A 53 2.87 4.40 -2.99
C ASP A 53 3.12 3.89 -1.57
N ILE A 54 3.30 4.81 -0.61
CA ILE A 54 3.36 4.44 0.80
C ILE A 54 1.93 4.31 1.33
N LEU A 55 1.48 3.08 1.60
CA LEU A 55 0.23 2.83 2.31
C LEU A 55 0.40 3.23 3.77
N SER A 56 -0.37 4.22 4.22
CA SER A 56 -0.43 4.64 5.61
C SER A 56 -1.83 4.37 6.14
N VAL A 57 -1.98 3.24 6.79
CA VAL A 57 -3.23 2.74 7.32
C VAL A 57 -3.29 3.06 8.82
N THR A 58 -4.35 3.75 9.24
CA THR A 58 -4.65 4.00 10.65
C THR A 58 -5.96 3.33 11.01
N SER A 59 -5.95 2.47 12.01
CA SER A 59 -7.10 1.73 12.53
C SER A 59 -7.47 2.22 13.93
N PHE A 60 -8.73 2.61 14.09
CA PHE A 60 -9.37 2.95 15.37
C PHE A 60 -10.22 1.78 15.91
N LEU A 61 -9.95 0.56 15.44
CA LEU A 61 -10.60 -0.65 15.94
C LEU A 61 -9.82 -1.21 17.14
N GLU A 62 -10.49 -2.05 17.91
CA GLU A 62 -9.87 -2.81 19.00
C GLU A 62 -8.66 -3.61 18.49
N GLU A 63 -7.63 -3.72 19.32
CA GLU A 63 -6.36 -4.40 19.02
C GLU A 63 -6.52 -5.76 18.30
N PRO A 64 -7.35 -6.72 18.79
CA PRO A 64 -7.47 -8.02 18.13
C PRO A 64 -8.00 -7.91 16.69
N ILE A 65 -8.94 -6.99 16.44
CA ILE A 65 -9.51 -6.79 15.11
C ILE A 65 -8.50 -6.08 14.21
N SER A 66 -7.86 -5.01 14.73
CA SER A 66 -6.80 -4.29 14.05
C SER A 66 -5.66 -5.20 13.63
N LYS A 67 -5.26 -6.15 14.49
CA LYS A 67 -4.21 -7.12 14.20
C LYS A 67 -4.56 -8.02 13.02
N VAL A 68 -5.79 -8.54 12.96
CA VAL A 68 -6.24 -9.39 11.85
C VAL A 68 -6.20 -8.61 10.53
N TYR A 69 -6.80 -7.42 10.50
CA TYR A 69 -6.85 -6.59 9.28
C TYR A 69 -5.47 -6.12 8.82
N ILE A 70 -4.63 -5.61 9.74
CA ILE A 70 -3.27 -5.19 9.39
C ILE A 70 -2.45 -6.36 8.84
N THR A 71 -2.59 -7.56 9.43
CA THR A 71 -1.89 -8.75 8.95
C THR A 71 -2.33 -9.13 7.53
N ASP A 72 -3.63 -9.09 7.24
CA ASP A 72 -4.14 -9.36 5.90
C ASP A 72 -3.66 -8.30 4.89
N LEU A 73 -3.71 -7.02 5.23
CA LEU A 73 -3.20 -5.94 4.38
C LEU A 73 -1.71 -6.08 4.08
N ILE A 74 -0.91 -6.49 5.07
CA ILE A 74 0.51 -6.78 4.90
C ILE A 74 0.72 -7.94 3.92
N GLN A 75 -0.03 -9.01 4.07
CA GLN A 75 0.08 -10.18 3.21
C GLN A 75 -0.39 -9.90 1.79
N THR A 76 -1.40 -9.07 1.61
CA THR A 76 -2.07 -8.88 0.33
C THR A 76 -1.50 -7.71 -0.47
N TYR A 77 -1.19 -6.58 0.16
CA TYR A 77 -0.89 -5.33 -0.55
C TYR A 77 0.52 -4.76 -0.32
N CYS A 78 1.25 -5.21 0.71
CA CYS A 78 2.59 -4.69 1.01
C CYS A 78 3.70 -5.47 0.26
N MET A 79 4.77 -4.76 -0.09
CA MET A 79 6.04 -5.33 -0.54
C MET A 79 6.91 -5.71 0.66
N PHE A 80 7.19 -7.01 0.83
CA PHE A 80 8.02 -7.50 1.94
C PHE A 80 9.49 -7.15 1.83
N ASP A 81 9.96 -6.87 0.62
CA ASP A 81 11.36 -6.51 0.36
C ASP A 81 11.68 -5.06 0.82
N HIS A 82 10.67 -4.32 1.28
CA HIS A 82 10.79 -2.97 1.81
C HIS A 82 10.42 -2.95 3.29
N GLN A 83 10.82 -1.89 3.99
CA GLN A 83 10.51 -1.73 5.41
C GLN A 83 8.99 -1.64 5.63
N ILE A 84 8.51 -2.43 6.58
CA ILE A 84 7.13 -2.41 7.07
C ILE A 84 7.17 -1.93 8.51
N VAL A 85 6.41 -0.88 8.82
CA VAL A 85 6.27 -0.35 10.18
C VAL A 85 4.85 -0.62 10.63
N THR A 86 4.72 -1.36 11.73
CA THR A 86 3.43 -1.65 12.37
C THR A 86 3.49 -1.24 13.83
N LEU A 87 2.48 -0.50 14.28
CA LEU A 87 2.25 -0.20 15.68
C LEU A 87 0.85 -0.71 16.02
N LEU A 88 0.77 -1.71 16.90
CA LEU A 88 -0.51 -2.20 17.41
C LEU A 88 -0.68 -1.64 18.81
N ASP A 89 -1.79 -0.96 19.03
CA ASP A 89 -2.16 -0.40 20.33
C ASP A 89 -3.66 -0.61 20.56
N THR A 90 -4.04 -0.57 21.82
CA THR A 90 -5.40 -0.73 22.34
C THR A 90 -6.39 0.28 21.74
N ASN A 91 -5.93 1.51 21.47
CA ASN A 91 -6.76 2.60 20.99
C ASN A 91 -6.58 2.90 19.49
N THR A 92 -5.33 2.88 19.01
CA THR A 92 -5.00 3.26 17.63
C THR A 92 -3.86 2.41 17.09
N SER A 93 -4.14 1.61 16.07
CA SER A 93 -3.13 0.82 15.38
C SER A 93 -2.73 1.48 14.06
N ASN A 94 -1.45 1.46 13.71
CA ASN A 94 -0.91 2.05 12.48
C ASN A 94 -0.11 1.02 11.68
N LEU A 95 -0.21 1.09 10.35
CA LEU A 95 0.59 0.35 9.40
C LEU A 95 1.14 1.34 8.36
N SER A 96 2.44 1.26 8.10
CA SER A 96 3.11 1.94 7.00
C SER A 96 3.90 0.93 6.18
N CYS A 97 3.60 0.81 4.89
CA CYS A 97 4.33 -0.10 3.99
C CYS A 97 4.30 0.40 2.54
N VAL A 98 5.23 -0.12 1.71
CA VAL A 98 5.24 0.17 0.27
C VAL A 98 4.19 -0.69 -0.44
N HIS A 99 3.35 -0.05 -1.24
CA HIS A 99 2.29 -0.69 -1.99
C HIS A 99 2.82 -1.49 -3.18
N ARG A 100 2.40 -2.75 -3.31
CA ARG A 100 2.74 -3.61 -4.45
C ARG A 100 1.99 -3.25 -5.74
N GLY A 101 0.89 -2.51 -5.67
CA GLY A 101 -0.06 -2.30 -6.76
C GLY A 101 -1.24 -3.27 -6.66
N GLN A 102 -1.23 -4.37 -7.40
CA GLN A 102 -2.34 -5.33 -7.32
C GLN A 102 -2.23 -6.23 -6.07
N GLY A 103 -3.37 -6.47 -5.41
CA GLY A 103 -3.48 -7.43 -4.32
C GLY A 103 -3.06 -8.84 -4.76
N ARG A 104 -2.44 -9.61 -3.86
CA ARG A 104 -2.09 -10.99 -4.16
C ARG A 104 -3.35 -11.81 -4.37
N ALA A 105 -3.30 -12.71 -5.36
CA ALA A 105 -4.36 -13.68 -5.55
C ALA A 105 -4.50 -14.51 -4.27
N GLU A 106 -5.70 -14.56 -3.72
CA GLU A 106 -6.02 -15.47 -2.63
C GLU A 106 -5.73 -16.90 -3.09
N ARG A 107 -5.08 -17.68 -2.21
CA ARG A 107 -4.87 -19.10 -2.48
C ARG A 107 -6.24 -19.76 -2.48
N GLN A 108 -6.65 -20.22 -3.65
CA GLN A 108 -7.81 -21.08 -3.81
C GLN A 108 -7.49 -22.40 -3.08
N PHE A 109 -8.13 -22.64 -1.95
CA PHE A 109 -8.10 -23.96 -1.32
C PHE A 109 -8.92 -24.90 -2.19
N LYS A 110 -8.23 -25.73 -2.97
CA LYS A 110 -8.84 -26.89 -3.65
C LYS A 110 -8.99 -28.04 -2.67
#